data_AF-A0A957DU80-F1
#
_entry.id   AF-A0A957DU80-F1
#
_cell.length_a   1.000
_cell.length_b   1.000
_cell.length_c   1.000
_cell.angle_alpha   90.00
_cell.angle_beta   90.00
_cell.angle_gamma   90.00
#
_symmetry.space_group_name_H-M   'P 1'
#
loop_
_entity.id
_entity.type
_entity.pdbx_description
1 polymer ?
#
loop_
_entity_poly.entity_id
_entity_poly.type
_entity_poly.pdbx_seq_one_letter_code
_entity_poly.pdbx_strand_id
1 'polypeptide(L)'
;MLNPIRHRSNYSFWLLNAAAYLTWLGILIAALPEIEALPGRTMVLVLFGLFFVGLSVYAFLEERPLQVHLYLLFQLIIAVAISMQVPERAASGISTFLFILSAQAMLFLPLIPGLIWIVVFIAATWAAAFFAFDAIHANDFVAILGGYLFFGTFGAGLRQANEARKHSQRLLAELQEAHEQLRAFTSQAQQLAVAEERNRLAREMHDALGHRLTVAVVQLEGA
;
A
#
# COMPACT_ATOMS: atom_id res chain seq x y z
N MET A 1 14.91 23.82 -10.74
CA MET A 1 13.51 24.20 -10.43
C MET A 1 12.68 23.78 -11.64
N LEU A 2 11.73 22.87 -11.64
CA LEU A 2 10.83 22.29 -10.65
C LEU A 2 10.65 20.79 -10.99
N ASN A 3 10.60 19.94 -9.96
CA ASN A 3 10.32 18.52 -10.09
C ASN A 3 8.83 18.28 -9.78
N PRO A 4 7.95 17.91 -10.73
CA PRO A 4 6.59 17.53 -10.40
C PRO A 4 6.54 16.02 -10.19
N ILE A 5 7.04 15.53 -9.05
CA ILE A 5 6.78 14.14 -8.65
C ILE A 5 5.32 14.05 -8.20
N ARG A 6 4.47 13.76 -9.18
CA ARG A 6 3.36 12.80 -9.13
C ARG A 6 2.68 12.64 -7.75
N HIS A 7 1.57 13.35 -7.58
CA HIS A 7 0.42 12.82 -6.85
C HIS A 7 -0.07 11.55 -7.56
N ARG A 8 0.51 10.38 -7.26
CA ARG A 8 -0.09 9.10 -7.66
C ARG A 8 -1.16 8.74 -6.63
N SER A 9 -2.39 8.99 -7.03
CA SER A 9 -3.60 8.67 -6.28
C SER A 9 -3.55 7.28 -5.64
N ASN A 10 -3.85 7.28 -4.35
CA ASN A 10 -3.93 6.13 -3.47
C ASN A 10 -5.24 5.33 -3.72
N TYR A 11 -5.64 5.13 -4.98
CA TYR A 11 -6.95 4.55 -5.33
C TYR A 11 -7.22 3.21 -4.62
N SER A 12 -6.22 2.33 -4.52
CA SER A 12 -6.36 1.05 -3.81
C SER A 12 -6.61 1.22 -2.30
N PHE A 13 -5.99 2.22 -1.67
CA PHE A 13 -6.21 2.56 -0.27
C PHE A 13 -7.61 3.13 -0.05
N TRP A 14 -8.08 4.00 -0.95
CA TRP A 14 -9.44 4.55 -0.89
C TRP A 14 -10.51 3.49 -1.16
N LEU A 15 -10.27 2.55 -2.07
CA LEU A 15 -11.20 1.45 -2.35
C LEU A 15 -11.32 0.48 -1.18
N LEU A 16 -10.21 0.17 -0.49
CA LEU A 16 -10.23 -0.66 0.72
C LEU A 16 -11.05 0.02 1.83
N ASN A 17 -10.82 1.31 2.05
CA ASN A 17 -11.58 2.10 3.03
C ASN A 17 -13.06 2.17 2.68
N ALA A 18 -13.38 2.43 1.41
CA ALA A 18 -14.75 2.45 0.94
C ALA A 18 -15.44 1.10 1.19
N ALA A 19 -14.77 -0.02 0.91
CA ALA A 19 -15.30 -1.34 1.21
C ALA A 19 -15.55 -1.52 2.72
N ALA A 20 -14.58 -1.16 3.58
CA ALA A 20 -14.74 -1.26 5.03
C ALA A 20 -15.89 -0.37 5.56
N TYR A 21 -16.03 0.85 5.04
CA TYR A 21 -17.11 1.77 5.42
C TYR A 21 -18.48 1.29 4.92
N LEU A 22 -18.55 0.73 3.71
CA LEU A 22 -19.77 0.13 3.17
C LEU A 22 -20.18 -1.11 3.98
N THR A 23 -19.23 -1.96 4.34
CA THR A 23 -19.49 -3.11 5.21
C THR A 23 -19.97 -2.65 6.58
N TRP A 24 -19.32 -1.64 7.17
CA TRP A 24 -19.76 -1.06 8.44
C TRP A 24 -21.18 -0.49 8.37
N LEU A 25 -21.47 0.28 7.32
CA LEU A 25 -22.79 0.86 7.11
C LEU A 25 -23.85 -0.22 6.90
N GLY A 26 -23.54 -1.26 6.13
CA GLY A 26 -24.43 -2.40 5.91
C GLY A 26 -24.75 -3.14 7.21
N ILE A 27 -23.75 -3.37 8.06
CA ILE A 27 -23.94 -4.00 9.38
C ILE A 27 -24.77 -3.10 10.30
N LEU A 28 -24.49 -1.80 10.32
CA LEU A 28 -25.29 -0.85 11.10
C LEU A 28 -26.75 -0.88 10.66
N ILE A 29 -27.02 -0.77 9.35
CA ILE A 29 -28.39 -0.80 8.80
C ILE A 29 -29.10 -2.12 9.14
N ALA A 30 -28.41 -3.26 9.02
CA ALA A 30 -28.97 -4.55 9.37
C ALA A 30 -29.27 -4.67 10.87
N ALA A 31 -28.45 -4.06 11.73
CA ALA A 31 -28.61 -4.09 13.18
C ALA A 31 -29.58 -3.03 13.73
N LEU A 32 -29.89 -1.96 12.97
CA LEU A 32 -30.72 -0.84 13.43
C LEU A 32 -32.06 -1.27 14.05
N PRO A 33 -32.87 -2.16 13.45
CA PRO A 33 -34.16 -2.56 14.01
C PRO A 33 -34.02 -3.21 15.39
N GLU A 34 -32.96 -3.96 15.60
CA GLU A 34 -32.67 -4.63 16.88
C GLU A 34 -32.13 -3.62 17.90
N ILE A 35 -31.26 -2.70 17.47
CA ILE A 35 -30.69 -1.65 18.32
C ILE A 35 -31.78 -0.70 18.83
N GLU A 36 -32.75 -0.32 18.00
CA GLU A 36 -33.81 0.62 18.39
C GLU A 36 -34.69 0.09 19.53
N ALA A 37 -34.84 -1.23 19.62
CA ALA A 37 -35.59 -1.91 20.66
C ALA A 37 -34.82 -2.01 22.00
N LEU A 38 -33.51 -1.73 22.02
CA LEU A 38 -32.69 -1.84 23.22
C LEU A 38 -32.83 -0.59 24.12
N PRO A 39 -32.95 -0.76 25.45
CA PRO A 39 -32.88 0.36 26.39
C PRO A 39 -31.51 1.08 26.35
N GLY A 40 -30.45 0.37 25.97
CA GLY A 40 -29.07 0.88 25.84
C GLY A 40 -28.68 1.41 24.45
N ARG A 41 -29.64 1.69 23.55
CA ARG A 41 -29.37 2.00 22.13
C ARG A 41 -28.35 3.11 21.89
N THR A 42 -28.35 4.15 22.74
CA THR A 42 -27.42 5.28 22.59
C THR A 42 -25.98 4.83 22.83
N MET A 43 -25.75 3.96 23.81
CA MET A 43 -24.42 3.39 24.07
C MET A 43 -23.95 2.54 22.89
N VAL A 44 -24.81 1.68 22.35
CA VAL A 44 -24.47 0.84 21.18
C VAL A 44 -24.14 1.68 19.96
N LEU A 45 -24.93 2.73 19.67
CA LEU A 45 -24.65 3.64 18.55
C LEU A 45 -23.34 4.43 18.74
N VAL A 46 -23.04 4.85 19.98
CA VAL A 46 -21.74 5.47 20.30
C VAL A 46 -20.60 4.50 20.05
N LEU A 47 -20.72 3.24 20.47
CA LEU A 47 -19.71 2.21 20.20
C LEU A 47 -19.52 1.96 18.69
N PHE A 48 -20.61 1.91 17.91
CA PHE A 48 -20.54 1.84 16.44
C PHE A 48 -19.79 3.05 15.85
N GLY A 49 -20.06 4.26 16.35
CA GLY A 49 -19.37 5.47 15.95
C GLY A 49 -17.88 5.45 16.31
N LEU A 50 -17.52 4.99 17.51
CA LEU A 50 -16.13 4.82 17.93
C LEU A 50 -15.39 3.76 17.09
N PHE A 51 -16.08 2.67 16.71
CA PHE A 51 -15.55 1.68 15.79
C PHE A 51 -15.26 2.31 14.42
N PHE A 52 -16.20 3.09 13.87
CA PHE A 52 -16.01 3.82 12.61
C PHE A 52 -14.85 4.82 12.64
N VAL A 53 -14.72 5.58 13.74
CA VAL A 53 -13.58 6.47 13.94
C VAL A 53 -12.27 5.68 13.94
N GLY A 54 -12.23 4.52 14.62
CA GLY A 54 -11.09 3.61 14.57
C GLY A 54 -10.75 3.14 13.16
N LEU A 55 -11.76 2.72 12.38
CA LEU A 55 -11.63 2.39 10.96
C LEU A 55 -11.16 3.56 10.10
N SER A 56 -11.14 4.80 10.60
CA SER A 56 -10.61 5.95 9.87
C SER A 56 -9.22 6.36 10.39
N VAL A 57 -8.97 6.18 11.68
CA VAL A 57 -7.71 6.56 12.35
C VAL A 57 -6.56 5.60 12.00
N TYR A 58 -6.85 4.35 11.60
CA TYR A 58 -5.79 3.38 11.28
C TYR A 58 -4.81 3.86 10.20
N ALA A 59 -5.27 4.74 9.29
CA ALA A 59 -4.46 5.36 8.25
C ALA A 59 -3.22 6.10 8.80
N PHE A 60 -3.30 6.62 10.02
CA PHE A 60 -2.24 7.40 10.66
C PHE A 60 -1.26 6.55 11.48
N LEU A 61 -1.50 5.24 11.58
CA LEU A 61 -0.72 4.31 12.43
C LEU A 61 0.37 3.54 11.65
N GLU A 62 0.53 3.82 10.35
CA GLU A 62 1.22 2.99 9.33
C GLU A 62 2.71 2.69 9.59
N GLU A 63 3.33 3.20 10.66
CA GLU A 63 4.76 2.99 10.95
C GLU A 63 5.09 2.65 12.40
N ARG A 64 4.07 2.45 13.27
CA ARG A 64 4.27 2.29 14.71
C ARG A 64 3.64 0.99 15.22
N PRO A 65 4.39 -0.13 15.28
CA PRO A 65 3.82 -1.45 15.55
C PRO A 65 3.10 -1.54 16.90
N LEU A 66 3.62 -0.89 17.95
CA LEU A 66 2.95 -0.85 19.25
C LEU A 66 1.57 -0.18 19.18
N GLN A 67 1.44 0.92 18.44
CA GLN A 67 0.18 1.63 18.30
C GLN A 67 -0.85 0.82 17.51
N VAL A 68 -0.40 0.03 16.53
CA VAL A 68 -1.28 -0.91 15.81
C VAL A 68 -1.84 -1.98 16.76
N HIS A 69 -1.02 -2.54 17.67
CA HIS A 69 -1.53 -3.51 18.65
C HIS A 69 -2.54 -2.87 19.61
N LEU A 70 -2.28 -1.66 20.11
CA LEU A 70 -3.21 -0.93 20.97
C LEU A 70 -4.52 -0.59 20.25
N TYR A 71 -4.44 -0.21 18.98
CA TYR A 71 -5.58 0.02 18.11
C TYR A 71 -6.43 -1.25 17.93
N LEU A 72 -5.80 -2.38 17.57
CA LEU A 72 -6.49 -3.66 17.40
C LEU A 72 -7.13 -4.14 18.71
N LEU A 73 -6.44 -3.96 19.84
CA LEU A 73 -6.98 -4.27 21.16
C LEU A 73 -8.21 -3.41 21.48
N PHE A 74 -8.13 -2.11 21.23
CA PHE A 74 -9.23 -1.18 21.49
C PHE A 74 -10.45 -1.48 20.59
N GLN A 75 -10.22 -1.74 19.29
CA GLN A 75 -11.27 -2.14 18.36
C GLN A 75 -11.89 -3.49 18.72
N LEU A 76 -11.10 -4.45 19.20
CA LEU A 76 -11.59 -5.73 19.70
C LEU A 76 -12.50 -5.55 20.91
N ILE A 77 -12.07 -4.73 21.89
CA ILE A 77 -12.88 -4.43 23.08
C ILE A 77 -14.21 -3.80 22.68
N ILE A 78 -14.20 -2.85 21.73
CA ILE A 78 -15.43 -2.24 21.22
C ILE A 78 -16.32 -3.27 20.53
N ALA A 79 -15.77 -4.10 19.65
CA ALA A 79 -16.54 -5.12 18.93
C ALA A 79 -17.20 -6.11 19.91
N VAL A 80 -16.46 -6.58 20.92
CA VAL A 80 -16.99 -7.46 21.97
C VAL A 80 -18.02 -6.74 22.84
N ALA A 81 -17.81 -5.46 23.18
CA ALA A 81 -18.78 -4.68 23.94
C ALA A 81 -20.09 -4.49 23.18
N ILE A 82 -20.05 -4.33 21.85
CA ILE A 82 -21.24 -4.29 21.01
C ILE A 82 -21.92 -5.67 21.01
N SER A 83 -21.17 -6.77 20.88
CA SER A 83 -21.76 -8.12 20.78
C SER A 83 -22.46 -8.58 22.04
N MET A 84 -22.02 -8.12 23.22
CA MET A 84 -22.67 -8.42 24.49
C MET A 84 -23.99 -7.66 24.71
N GLN A 85 -24.25 -6.58 23.96
CA GLN A 85 -25.43 -5.73 24.15
C GLN A 85 -26.52 -5.93 23.09
N VAL A 86 -26.13 -6.42 21.92
CA VAL A 86 -27.01 -6.59 20.76
C VAL A 86 -27.58 -8.01 20.73
N PRO A 87 -28.84 -8.22 20.31
CA PRO A 87 -29.40 -9.57 20.21
C PRO A 87 -28.62 -10.46 19.23
N GLU A 88 -28.77 -11.77 19.42
CA GLU A 88 -28.04 -12.83 18.69
C GLU A 88 -28.01 -12.64 17.16
N ARG A 89 -29.14 -12.22 16.58
CA ARG A 89 -29.29 -12.05 15.13
C ARG A 89 -28.36 -10.97 14.59
N ALA A 90 -28.35 -9.79 15.21
CA ALA A 90 -27.41 -8.72 14.82
C ALA A 90 -25.98 -8.95 15.34
N ALA A 91 -25.77 -9.76 16.39
CA ALA A 91 -24.44 -10.10 16.89
C ALA A 91 -23.60 -10.88 15.87
N SER A 92 -24.22 -11.67 14.99
CA SER A 92 -23.54 -12.41 13.91
C SER A 92 -22.74 -11.50 12.96
N GLY A 93 -23.26 -10.30 12.68
CA GLY A 93 -22.61 -9.29 11.82
C GLY A 93 -21.33 -8.70 12.45
N ILE A 94 -21.16 -8.82 13.75
CA ILE A 94 -19.98 -8.30 14.46
C ILE A 94 -18.73 -9.12 14.14
N SER A 95 -18.88 -10.42 13.84
CA SER A 95 -17.77 -11.24 13.32
C SER A 95 -17.17 -10.64 12.04
N THR A 96 -17.99 -9.95 11.23
CA THR A 96 -17.51 -9.27 10.03
C THR A 96 -16.60 -8.07 10.34
N PHE A 97 -16.80 -7.38 11.48
CA PHE A 97 -15.84 -6.37 11.95
C PHE A 97 -14.48 -6.97 12.23
N LEU A 98 -14.45 -8.13 12.90
CA LEU A 98 -13.22 -8.83 13.20
C LEU A 98 -12.53 -9.38 11.94
N PHE A 99 -13.28 -9.68 10.86
CA PHE A 99 -12.69 -9.99 9.56
C PHE A 99 -11.95 -8.79 8.96
N ILE A 100 -12.55 -7.60 8.99
CA ILE A 100 -11.89 -6.37 8.53
C ILE A 100 -10.61 -6.11 9.35
N LEU A 101 -10.68 -6.26 10.68
CA LEU A 101 -9.52 -6.12 11.55
C LEU A 101 -8.44 -7.18 11.28
N SER A 102 -8.82 -8.39 10.85
CA SER A 102 -7.87 -9.44 10.43
C SER A 102 -7.08 -9.03 9.19
N ALA A 103 -7.75 -8.44 8.20
CA ALA A 103 -7.08 -7.88 7.03
C ALA A 103 -6.12 -6.74 7.41
N GLN A 104 -6.55 -5.84 8.32
CA GLN A 104 -5.69 -4.76 8.82
C GLN A 104 -4.49 -5.29 9.63
N ALA A 105 -4.69 -6.29 10.48
CA ALA A 105 -3.61 -6.91 11.25
C ALA A 105 -2.53 -7.47 10.31
N MET A 106 -2.91 -8.19 9.26
CA MET A 106 -1.97 -8.75 8.28
C MET A 106 -1.36 -7.70 7.34
N LEU A 107 -2.06 -6.58 7.13
CA LEU A 107 -1.56 -5.48 6.31
C LEU A 107 -0.41 -4.74 7.02
N PHE A 108 -0.54 -4.49 8.32
CA PHE A 108 0.38 -3.61 9.07
C PHE A 108 1.36 -4.34 9.98
N LEU A 109 1.05 -5.56 10.42
CA LEU A 109 1.94 -6.35 11.26
C LEU A 109 2.70 -7.41 10.44
N PRO A 110 3.90 -7.82 10.88
CA PRO A 110 4.58 -9.00 10.32
C PRO A 110 3.69 -10.24 10.41
N LEU A 111 4.04 -11.26 9.63
CA LEU A 111 3.23 -12.49 9.48
C LEU A 111 2.87 -13.12 10.84
N ILE A 112 3.85 -13.28 11.74
CA ILE A 112 3.63 -13.96 13.02
C ILE A 112 2.71 -13.15 13.96
N PRO A 113 2.96 -11.86 14.27
CA PRO A 113 2.02 -11.06 15.07
C PRO A 113 0.64 -10.91 14.43
N GLY A 114 0.55 -10.80 13.10
CA GLY A 114 -0.73 -10.76 12.39
C GLY A 114 -1.54 -12.05 12.58
N LEU A 115 -0.88 -13.21 12.44
CA LEU A 115 -1.51 -14.52 12.70
C LEU A 115 -1.95 -14.67 14.17
N ILE A 116 -1.16 -14.18 15.13
CA ILE A 116 -1.55 -14.18 16.55
C ILE A 116 -2.85 -13.39 16.74
N TRP A 117 -2.97 -12.20 16.13
CA TRP A 117 -4.21 -11.42 16.19
C TRP A 117 -5.41 -12.13 15.57
N ILE A 118 -5.22 -12.82 14.44
CA ILE A 118 -6.28 -13.63 13.83
C ILE A 118 -6.74 -14.73 14.79
N VAL A 119 -5.82 -15.43 15.46
CA VAL A 119 -6.16 -16.45 16.46
C VAL A 119 -6.92 -15.81 17.63
N VAL A 120 -6.50 -14.63 18.09
CA VAL A 120 -7.21 -13.87 19.15
C VAL A 120 -8.63 -13.50 18.71
N PHE A 121 -8.83 -13.05 17.48
CA PHE A 121 -10.15 -12.70 16.94
C PHE A 121 -11.06 -13.93 16.79
N ILE A 122 -10.52 -15.05 16.30
CA ILE A 122 -11.22 -16.33 16.25
C ILE A 122 -11.65 -16.73 17.66
N ALA A 123 -10.73 -16.71 18.63
CA ALA A 123 -11.03 -17.05 20.02
C ALA A 123 -12.09 -16.13 20.62
N ALA A 124 -12.02 -14.82 20.38
CA ALA A 124 -13.01 -13.85 20.86
C ALA A 124 -14.40 -14.11 20.24
N THR A 125 -14.46 -14.46 18.96
CA THR A 125 -15.73 -14.79 18.28
C THR A 125 -16.38 -16.02 18.89
N TRP A 126 -15.59 -17.08 19.09
CA TRP A 126 -16.11 -18.33 19.65
C TRP A 126 -16.40 -18.24 21.14
N ALA A 127 -15.63 -17.46 21.90
CA ALA A 127 -15.96 -17.18 23.28
C ALA A 127 -17.29 -16.43 23.38
N ALA A 128 -17.48 -15.36 22.60
CA ALA A 128 -18.75 -14.63 22.56
C ALA A 128 -19.90 -15.56 22.14
N ALA A 129 -19.66 -16.41 21.14
CA ALA A 129 -20.65 -17.38 20.68
C ALA A 129 -21.01 -18.42 21.75
N PHE A 130 -20.03 -18.95 22.48
CA PHE A 130 -20.24 -19.93 23.54
C PHE A 130 -21.11 -19.38 24.68
N PHE A 131 -20.97 -18.10 25.02
CA PHE A 131 -21.78 -17.46 26.07
C PHE A 131 -23.16 -17.01 25.57
N ALA A 132 -23.36 -16.88 24.25
CA ALA A 132 -24.57 -16.32 23.66
C ALA A 132 -25.48 -17.34 22.95
N PHE A 133 -24.96 -18.47 22.47
CA PHE A 133 -25.73 -19.43 21.66
C PHE A 133 -25.85 -20.80 22.34
N ASP A 134 -27.07 -21.35 22.36
CA ASP A 134 -27.36 -22.69 22.89
C ASP A 134 -26.81 -23.82 22.00
N ALA A 135 -26.59 -23.58 20.70
CA ALA A 135 -26.01 -24.56 19.78
C ALA A 135 -25.15 -23.88 18.70
N ILE A 136 -23.90 -24.34 18.57
CA ILE A 136 -23.02 -23.95 17.47
C ILE A 136 -23.27 -24.90 16.30
N HIS A 137 -23.79 -24.39 15.18
CA HIS A 137 -23.91 -25.19 13.97
C HIS A 137 -22.55 -25.32 13.27
N ALA A 138 -22.22 -26.53 12.79
CA ALA A 138 -20.96 -26.77 12.07
C ALA A 138 -20.80 -25.89 10.82
N ASN A 139 -21.90 -25.48 10.19
CA ASN A 139 -21.89 -24.57 9.05
C ASN A 139 -21.39 -23.16 9.42
N ASP A 140 -21.81 -22.64 10.59
CA ASP A 140 -21.37 -21.34 11.08
C ASP A 140 -19.88 -21.37 11.40
N PHE A 141 -19.40 -22.50 11.91
CA PHE A 141 -17.98 -22.72 12.18
C PHE A 141 -17.11 -22.60 10.93
N VAL A 142 -17.50 -23.30 9.87
CA VAL A 142 -16.76 -23.28 8.60
C VAL A 142 -16.84 -21.90 7.94
N ALA A 143 -18.00 -21.26 7.93
CA ALA A 143 -18.18 -19.94 7.33
C ALA A 143 -17.34 -18.87 8.04
N ILE A 144 -17.32 -18.86 9.38
CA ILE A 144 -16.55 -17.89 10.17
C ILE A 144 -15.05 -18.09 9.99
N LEU A 145 -14.56 -19.34 10.07
CA LEU A 145 -13.15 -19.62 9.81
C LEU A 145 -12.74 -19.26 8.38
N GLY A 146 -13.61 -19.54 7.40
CA GLY A 146 -13.43 -19.13 6.01
C GLY A 146 -13.28 -17.62 5.87
N GLY A 147 -14.10 -16.85 6.59
CA GLY A 147 -14.00 -15.38 6.66
C GLY A 147 -12.63 -14.92 7.18
N TYR A 148 -12.18 -15.47 8.33
CA TYR A 148 -10.87 -15.14 8.89
C TYR A 148 -9.71 -15.46 7.95
N LEU A 149 -9.72 -16.64 7.34
CA LEU A 149 -8.70 -17.06 6.39
C LEU A 149 -8.73 -16.19 5.13
N PHE A 150 -9.91 -15.90 4.59
CA PHE A 150 -10.07 -15.04 3.42
C PHE A 150 -9.54 -13.63 3.68
N PHE A 151 -9.99 -12.97 4.75
CA PHE A 151 -9.55 -11.60 5.04
C PHE A 151 -8.09 -11.54 5.50
N GLY A 152 -7.60 -12.54 6.24
CA GLY A 152 -6.20 -12.64 6.62
C GLY A 152 -5.27 -12.81 5.41
N THR A 153 -5.60 -13.73 4.48
CA THR A 153 -4.83 -13.92 3.25
C THR A 153 -4.94 -12.72 2.31
N PHE A 154 -6.11 -12.08 2.24
CA PHE A 154 -6.32 -10.84 1.50
C PHE A 154 -5.43 -9.70 2.04
N GLY A 155 -5.41 -9.51 3.36
CA GLY A 155 -4.53 -8.52 4.01
C GLY A 155 -3.05 -8.78 3.74
N ALA A 156 -2.62 -10.04 3.82
CA ALA A 156 -1.24 -10.45 3.50
C ALA A 156 -0.90 -10.19 2.02
N GLY A 157 -1.81 -10.53 1.11
CA GLY A 157 -1.65 -10.29 -0.33
C GLY A 157 -1.56 -8.79 -0.65
N LEU A 158 -2.35 -7.96 0.04
CA LEU A 158 -2.30 -6.51 -0.12
C LEU A 158 -0.97 -5.94 0.37
N ARG A 159 -0.45 -6.43 1.51
CA ARG A 159 0.88 -6.07 1.99
C ARG A 159 1.95 -6.42 0.96
N GLN A 160 1.93 -7.65 0.43
CA GLN A 160 2.87 -8.11 -0.59
C GLN A 160 2.79 -7.25 -1.86
N ALA A 161 1.58 -6.93 -2.31
CA ALA A 161 1.36 -6.05 -3.46
C ALA A 161 1.91 -4.64 -3.24
N ASN A 162 1.74 -4.09 -2.03
CA ASN A 162 2.29 -2.78 -1.66
C ASN A 162 3.82 -2.79 -1.62
N GLU A 163 4.44 -3.82 -1.04
CA GLU A 163 5.89 -4.00 -1.00
C GLU A 163 6.47 -4.17 -2.41
N ALA A 164 5.85 -5.01 -3.25
CA ALA A 164 6.25 -5.20 -4.65
C ALA A 164 6.13 -3.91 -5.47
N ARG A 165 5.07 -3.12 -5.24
CA ARG A 165 4.87 -1.82 -5.89
C ARG A 165 5.94 -0.81 -5.46
N LYS A 166 6.26 -0.73 -4.16
CA LYS A 166 7.35 0.12 -3.65
C LYS A 166 8.69 -0.28 -4.25
N HIS A 167 8.97 -1.58 -4.34
CA HIS A 167 10.21 -2.09 -4.96
C HIS A 167 10.29 -1.75 -6.47
N SER A 168 9.20 -1.98 -7.21
CA SER A 168 9.12 -1.62 -8.64
C SER A 168 9.33 -0.11 -8.86
N GLN A 169 8.77 0.74 -8.00
CA GLN A 169 8.97 2.19 -8.08
C GLN A 169 10.42 2.61 -7.84
N ARG A 170 11.13 1.95 -6.91
CA ARG A 170 12.56 2.20 -6.68
C ARG A 170 13.41 1.81 -7.89
N LEU A 171 13.20 0.62 -8.43
CA LEU A 171 13.90 0.15 -9.64
C LEU A 171 13.63 1.07 -10.85
N LEU A 172 12.42 1.57 -11.00
CA LEU A 172 12.09 2.54 -12.06
C LEU A 172 12.85 3.86 -11.88
N ALA A 173 13.01 4.34 -10.64
CA ALA A 173 13.78 5.55 -10.36
C ALA A 173 15.28 5.34 -10.66
N GLU A 174 15.85 4.21 -10.25
CA GLU A 174 17.24 3.84 -10.53
C GLU A 174 17.51 3.71 -12.04
N LEU A 175 16.58 3.09 -12.79
CA LEU A 175 16.67 2.98 -14.25
C LEU A 175 16.64 4.36 -14.93
N GLN A 176 15.78 5.27 -14.45
CA GLN A 176 15.70 6.63 -14.98
C GLN A 176 17.01 7.38 -14.76
N GLU A 177 17.59 7.28 -13.57
CA GLU A 177 18.87 7.90 -13.25
C GLU A 177 20.01 7.36 -14.13
N ALA A 178 20.12 6.03 -14.28
CA ALA A 178 21.15 5.41 -15.12
C ALA A 178 20.99 5.82 -16.60
N HIS A 179 19.77 5.94 -17.08
CA HIS A 179 19.50 6.38 -18.46
C HIS A 179 19.87 7.86 -18.68
N GLU A 180 19.66 8.72 -17.69
CA GLU A 180 20.13 10.12 -17.76
C GLU A 180 21.66 10.21 -17.76
N GLN A 181 22.33 9.43 -16.92
CA GLN A 181 23.80 9.36 -16.91
C GLN A 181 24.35 8.86 -18.26
N LEU A 182 23.75 7.80 -18.83
CA LEU A 182 24.15 7.28 -20.13
C LEU A 182 23.96 8.32 -21.24
N ARG A 183 22.86 9.07 -21.23
CA ARG A 183 22.63 10.17 -22.18
C ARG A 183 23.68 11.28 -22.05
N ALA A 184 24.09 11.60 -20.82
CA ALA A 184 25.13 12.59 -20.60
C ALA A 184 26.49 12.10 -21.14
N PHE A 185 26.86 10.84 -20.89
CA PHE A 185 28.10 10.24 -21.40
C PHE A 185 28.11 10.15 -22.92
N THR A 186 27.01 9.73 -23.56
CA THR A 186 26.94 9.66 -25.03
C THR A 186 27.02 11.05 -25.67
N SER A 187 26.41 12.07 -25.05
CA SER A 187 26.54 13.45 -25.50
C SER A 187 27.99 13.97 -25.39
N GLN A 188 28.68 13.70 -24.28
CA GLN A 188 30.09 14.06 -24.12
C GLN A 188 30.98 13.33 -25.12
N ALA A 189 30.77 12.03 -25.31
CA ALA A 189 31.51 11.23 -26.29
C ALA A 189 31.32 11.75 -27.72
N GLN A 190 30.09 12.14 -28.09
CA GLN A 190 29.82 12.77 -29.39
C GLN A 190 30.55 14.10 -29.54
N GLN A 191 30.55 14.97 -28.53
CA GLN A 191 31.27 16.24 -28.57
C GLN A 191 32.78 16.02 -28.72
N LEU A 192 33.35 15.04 -28.02
CA LEU A 192 34.76 14.70 -28.12
C LEU A 192 35.10 14.18 -29.53
N ALA A 193 34.32 13.24 -30.06
CA ALA A 193 34.51 12.72 -31.41
C ALA A 193 34.43 13.82 -32.49
N VAL A 194 33.48 14.76 -32.36
CA VAL A 194 33.39 15.91 -33.27
C VAL A 194 34.62 16.82 -33.17
N ALA A 195 35.14 17.04 -31.96
CA ALA A 195 36.34 17.85 -31.75
C ALA A 195 37.61 17.17 -32.31
N GLU A 196 37.75 15.86 -32.11
CA GLU A 196 38.85 15.07 -32.69
C GLU A 196 38.84 15.10 -34.21
N GLU A 197 37.65 14.93 -34.81
CA GLU A 197 37.47 14.96 -36.26
C GLU A 197 37.83 16.35 -36.83
N ARG A 198 37.38 17.43 -36.19
CA ARG A 198 37.78 18.79 -36.57
C ARG A 198 39.29 19.00 -36.50
N ASN A 199 39.94 18.46 -35.48
CA ASN A 199 41.40 18.60 -35.30
C ASN A 199 42.18 17.76 -36.33
N ARG A 200 41.64 16.60 -36.73
CA ARG A 200 42.19 15.83 -37.86
C ARG A 200 42.07 16.63 -39.17
N LEU A 201 40.88 17.13 -39.49
CA LEU A 201 40.64 17.92 -40.70
C LEU A 201 41.53 19.17 -40.77
N ALA A 202 41.73 19.87 -39.65
CA ALA A 202 42.62 21.03 -39.60
C ALA A 202 44.08 20.66 -39.95
N ARG A 203 44.58 19.51 -39.46
CA ARG A 203 45.91 19.00 -39.80
C ARG A 203 46.03 18.60 -41.26
N GLU A 204 45.08 17.83 -41.79
CA GLU A 204 45.07 17.43 -43.21
C GLU A 204 45.01 18.66 -44.14
N MET A 205 44.18 19.65 -43.80
CA MET A 205 44.11 20.92 -44.53
C MET A 205 45.43 21.70 -44.46
N HIS A 206 46.08 21.74 -43.30
CA HIS A 206 47.37 22.40 -43.11
C HIS A 206 48.47 21.72 -43.95
N ASP A 207 48.54 20.39 -43.93
CA ASP A 207 49.53 19.63 -44.69
C ASP A 207 49.32 19.83 -46.21
N ALA A 208 48.07 19.78 -46.68
CA ALA A 208 47.75 19.99 -48.10
C ALA A 208 48.06 21.41 -48.59
N LEU A 209 47.71 22.43 -47.80
CA LEU A 209 48.00 23.84 -48.14
C LEU A 209 49.49 24.16 -48.01
N GLY A 210 50.13 23.73 -46.92
CA GLY A 210 51.56 23.93 -46.67
C GLY A 210 52.41 23.28 -47.76
N HIS A 211 52.06 22.07 -48.18
CA HIS A 211 52.74 21.40 -49.29
C HIS A 211 52.58 22.16 -50.62
N ARG A 212 51.36 22.57 -50.98
CA ARG A 212 51.11 23.34 -52.22
C ARG A 212 51.84 24.68 -52.22
N LEU A 213 51.89 25.39 -51.10
CA LEU A 213 52.64 26.64 -50.96
C LEU A 213 54.14 26.40 -51.14
N THR A 214 54.69 25.36 -50.53
CA THR A 214 56.11 25.01 -50.66
C THR A 214 56.46 24.69 -52.12
N VAL A 215 55.63 23.91 -52.82
CA VAL A 215 55.82 23.63 -54.25
C VAL A 215 55.75 24.91 -55.09
N ALA A 216 54.79 25.79 -54.82
CA ALA A 216 54.65 27.06 -55.54
C ALA A 216 55.88 27.97 -55.33
N VAL A 217 56.44 28.02 -54.12
CA VAL A 217 57.66 28.78 -53.81
C VAL A 217 58.85 28.22 -54.58
N VAL A 218 59.05 26.90 -54.59
CA VAL A 218 60.14 26.25 -55.35
C VAL A 218 60.01 26.52 -56.86
N GLN A 219 58.80 26.55 -57.40
CA GLN A 219 58.58 26.89 -58.81
C GLN A 219 58.89 28.36 -59.13
N LEU A 220 58.72 29.28 -58.18
CA LEU A 220 59.07 30.70 -58.35
C LEU A 220 60.57 30.96 -58.20
N GLU A 221 61.31 30.14 -57.43
CA GLU A 221 62.77 30.24 -57.31
C GLU A 221 63.53 29.56 -58.46
N GLY A 222 62.88 28.63 -59.18
CA GLY A 222 63.44 27.93 -60.34
C GLY A 222 63.22 28.59 -61.69
N ALA A 223 62.52 29.73 -61.73
CA ALA A 223 62.23 30.54 -62.92
C ALA A 223 63.06 31.83 -62.92
#